data_AF-V6SEH7-F1
#
_entry.id   AF-V6SEH7-F1
#
_cell.length_a   1.000
_cell.length_b   1.000
_cell.length_c   1.000
_cell.angle_alpha   90.00
_cell.angle_beta   90.00
_cell.angle_gamma   90.00
#
_symmetry.space_group_name_H-M   'P 1'
#
loop_
_entity.id
_entity.type
_entity.pdbx_description
1 polymer ?
#
loop_
_entity_poly.entity_id
_entity_poly.type
_entity_poly.pdbx_seq_one_letter_code
_entity_poly.pdbx_strand_id
1 'polypeptide(L)'
;MYSRLIIENMKKNIQPILSVLTLLYFSTLVFLSYKNIKLNNFLDAIFELITIPFILLTIVLLVINFKKWSLEKWSLGTKSFLSILFLISSITLMVFATIYDI
;
A
#
# COMPACT_ATOMS: atom_id res chain seq x y z
N MET A 1 18.76 18.98 -18.79
CA MET A 1 19.50 18.59 -17.56
C MET A 1 18.56 18.52 -16.35
N TYR A 2 17.77 19.57 -16.07
CA TYR A 2 16.77 19.58 -14.99
C TYR A 2 15.70 18.49 -15.08
N SER A 3 15.22 18.14 -16.28
CA SER A 3 14.20 17.10 -16.47
C SER A 3 14.66 15.69 -16.04
N ARG A 4 15.96 15.36 -16.18
CA ARG A 4 16.50 14.06 -15.73
C ARG A 4 16.56 13.94 -14.22
N LEU A 5 16.96 15.02 -13.53
CA LEU A 5 17.00 15.09 -12.06
C LEU A 5 15.63 14.87 -11.42
N ILE A 6 14.58 15.45 -12.00
CA ILE A 6 13.20 15.27 -11.53
C ILE A 6 12.75 13.81 -11.68
N ILE A 7 13.03 13.19 -12.84
CA ILE A 7 12.68 11.79 -13.11
C ILE A 7 13.40 10.84 -12.14
N GLU A 8 14.68 11.06 -11.84
CA GLU A 8 15.42 10.24 -10.89
C GLU A 8 14.90 10.37 -9.46
N ASN A 9 14.53 11.58 -9.04
CA ASN A 9 13.92 11.79 -7.74
C ASN A 9 12.54 11.13 -7.62
N MET A 10 11.72 11.20 -8.67
CA MET A 10 10.44 10.49 -8.69
C MET A 10 10.63 8.98 -8.58
N LYS A 11 11.59 8.40 -9.31
CA LYS A 11 11.92 6.96 -9.23
C LYS A 11 12.36 6.54 -7.81
N LYS A 12 13.09 7.39 -7.09
CA LYS A 12 13.54 7.09 -5.71
C LYS A 12 12.41 7.13 -4.69
N ASN A 13 11.39 7.95 -4.91
CA ASN A 13 10.29 8.15 -3.96
C ASN A 13 9.00 7.39 -4.33
N ILE A 14 8.95 6.74 -5.50
CA ILE A 14 7.72 6.09 -5.96
C ILE A 14 7.27 4.95 -5.02
N GLN A 15 8.20 4.18 -4.47
CA GLN A 15 7.89 3.05 -3.61
C GLN A 15 7.27 3.46 -2.26
N PRO A 16 7.85 4.40 -1.51
CA PRO A 16 7.20 4.89 -0.29
C PRO A 16 5.85 5.55 -0.59
N ILE A 17 5.71 6.30 -1.69
CA ILE A 17 4.43 6.90 -2.08
C ILE A 17 3.37 5.82 -2.34
N LEU A 18 3.70 4.79 -3.11
CA LEU A 18 2.78 3.67 -3.38
C LEU A 18 2.43 2.88 -2.11
N SER A 19 3.36 2.76 -1.17
CA SER A 19 3.13 2.11 0.13
C SER A 19 2.18 2.90 1.02
N VAL A 20 2.26 4.23 0.98
CA VAL A 20 1.30 5.10 1.68
C VAL A 20 -0.07 5.07 0.99
N LEU A 21 -0.11 5.09 -0.35
CA LEU A 21 -1.37 5.02 -1.10
C LEU A 21 -2.11 3.70 -0.85
N THR A 22 -1.39 2.58 -0.77
CA THR A 22 -1.99 1.28 -0.41
C THR A 22 -2.57 1.30 0.99
N LEU A 23 -1.88 1.88 1.97
CA LEU A 23 -2.41 2.05 3.32
C LEU A 23 -3.68 2.92 3.35
N LEU A 24 -3.66 4.07 2.68
CA LEU A 24 -4.82 4.96 2.61
C LEU A 24 -6.01 4.28 1.93
N TYR A 25 -5.76 3.54 0.85
CA TYR A 25 -6.78 2.80 0.13
C TYR A 25 -7.47 1.76 1.02
N PHE A 26 -6.70 0.86 1.65
CA PHE A 26 -7.28 -0.16 2.53
C PHE A 26 -7.91 0.43 3.79
N SER A 27 -7.33 1.49 4.35
CA SER A 27 -7.96 2.21 5.48
C SER A 27 -9.31 2.80 5.10
N THR A 28 -9.44 3.31 3.87
CA THR A 28 -10.72 3.85 3.36
C THR A 28 -11.74 2.74 3.17
N LEU A 29 -11.34 1.61 2.57
CA LEU A 29 -12.23 0.46 2.40
C LEU A 29 -12.76 -0.05 3.75
N VAL A 30 -11.87 -0.25 4.72
CA VAL A 30 -12.26 -0.71 6.06
C VAL A 30 -13.10 0.32 6.80
N PHE A 31 -12.84 1.61 6.61
CA PHE A 31 -13.69 2.67 7.18
C PHE A 31 -15.10 2.67 6.59
N LEU A 32 -15.23 2.53 5.26
CA LEU A 32 -16.53 2.44 4.58
C LEU A 32 -17.32 1.23 5.09
N SER A 33 -16.63 0.10 5.22
CA SER A 33 -17.19 -1.16 5.70
C SER A 33 -17.65 -1.05 7.17
N TYR A 34 -16.78 -0.54 8.06
CA TYR A 34 -17.11 -0.26 9.47
C TYR A 34 -18.31 0.68 9.64
N LYS A 35 -18.43 1.69 8.78
CA LYS A 35 -19.56 2.64 8.81
C LYS A 35 -20.83 2.10 8.14
N ASN A 36 -20.81 0.87 7.63
CA ASN A 36 -21.92 0.27 6.89
C ASN A 36 -22.42 1.17 5.74
N ILE A 37 -21.50 1.90 5.10
CA ILE A 37 -21.85 2.80 4.01
C ILE A 37 -22.16 1.94 2.78
N LYS A 38 -23.44 1.80 2.46
CA LYS A 38 -23.90 1.10 1.26
C LYS A 38 -23.54 1.92 0.03
N LEU A 39 -22.57 1.46 -0.73
CA LEU A 39 -22.27 1.98 -2.05
C LEU A 39 -23.34 1.48 -3.03
N ASN A 40 -23.55 2.23 -4.11
CA ASN A 40 -24.37 1.75 -5.22
C ASN A 40 -23.69 0.52 -5.85
N ASN A 41 -24.46 -0.47 -6.32
CA ASN A 41 -23.96 -1.74 -6.87
C ASN A 41 -22.84 -1.57 -7.92
N PHE A 42 -22.90 -0.50 -8.71
CA PHE A 42 -21.85 -0.16 -9.69
C PHE A 42 -20.51 0.23 -9.04
N LEU A 43 -20.55 1.04 -7.97
CA LEU A 43 -19.34 1.46 -7.26
C LEU A 43 -18.72 0.30 -6.49
N ASP A 44 -19.56 -0.54 -5.90
CA ASP A 44 -19.13 -1.72 -5.16
C ASP A 44 -18.32 -2.68 -6.06
N ALA A 45 -18.88 -3.01 -7.23
CA ALA A 45 -18.20 -3.83 -8.23
C ALA A 45 -16.86 -3.22 -8.73
N ILE A 46 -16.78 -1.88 -8.85
CA ILE A 46 -15.53 -1.20 -9.21
C ILE A 46 -14.49 -1.36 -8.10
N PHE A 47 -14.88 -1.18 -6.84
CA PHE A 47 -13.95 -1.30 -5.72
C PHE A 47 -13.44 -2.73 -5.58
N GLU A 48 -14.30 -3.74 -5.71
CA GLU A 48 -13.88 -5.15 -5.73
C GLU A 48 -12.87 -5.43 -6.85
N LEU A 49 -13.16 -4.96 -8.07
CA LEU A 49 -12.29 -5.16 -9.23
C LEU A 49 -10.91 -4.51 -9.05
N ILE A 50 -10.85 -3.33 -8.40
CA ILE A 50 -9.60 -2.62 -8.11
C ILE A 50 -8.86 -3.24 -6.92
N THR A 51 -9.58 -3.84 -5.97
CA THR A 51 -9.00 -4.39 -4.73
C THR A 51 -8.05 -5.55 -5.04
N ILE A 52 -8.43 -6.47 -5.93
CA ILE A 52 -7.61 -7.62 -6.31
C ILE A 52 -6.21 -7.21 -6.83
N PRO A 53 -6.07 -6.35 -7.86
CA PRO A 53 -4.77 -5.90 -8.33
C PRO A 53 -4.01 -5.08 -7.27
N PHE A 54 -4.70 -4.35 -6.38
CA PHE A 54 -4.07 -3.64 -5.27
C PHE A 54 -3.46 -4.59 -4.23
N ILE A 55 -4.10 -5.71 -3.94
CA ILE A 55 -3.54 -6.75 -3.04
C ILE A 55 -2.28 -7.34 -3.68
N LEU A 56 -2.34 -7.72 -4.95
CA LEU A 56 -1.17 -8.24 -5.66
C LEU A 56 -0.03 -7.23 -5.69
N LEU A 57 -0.34 -5.95 -5.96
CA LEU A 57 0.63 -4.87 -5.93
C LEU A 57 1.28 -4.72 -4.54
N THR A 58 0.50 -4.84 -3.47
CA THR A 58 0.98 -4.75 -2.09
C THR A 58 1.99 -5.84 -1.79
N ILE A 59 1.71 -7.09 -2.18
CA ILE A 59 2.64 -8.22 -2.02
C ILE A 59 3.93 -7.99 -2.82
N VAL A 60 3.83 -7.56 -4.07
CA VAL A 60 4.99 -7.29 -4.93
C VAL A 60 5.85 -6.16 -4.34
N LEU A 61 5.24 -5.08 -3.89
CA LEU A 61 5.92 -3.96 -3.23
C LEU A 61 6.62 -4.38 -1.94
N LEU A 62 5.99 -5.26 -1.16
CA LEU A 62 6.55 -5.78 0.07
C LEU A 62 7.86 -6.52 -0.22
N VAL A 63 7.83 -7.48 -1.16
CA VAL A 63 9.02 -8.28 -1.55
C VAL A 63 10.14 -7.39 -2.09
N ILE A 64 9.81 -6.41 -2.96
CA ILE A 64 10.81 -5.49 -3.52
C ILE A 64 11.46 -4.64 -2.43
N ASN A 65 10.67 -4.09 -1.49
CA ASN A 65 11.20 -3.28 -0.41
C ASN A 65 12.02 -4.12 0.57
N PHE A 66 11.62 -5.35 0.88
CA PHE A 66 12.43 -6.29 1.68
C PHE A 66 13.78 -6.57 1.01
N LYS A 67 13.79 -6.84 -0.29
CA LYS A 67 15.04 -7.05 -1.04
C LYS A 67 15.95 -5.82 -0.99
N LYS A 68 15.40 -4.61 -1.16
CA LYS A 68 16.18 -3.36 -1.03
C LYS A 68 16.70 -3.13 0.37
N TRP A 69 15.88 -3.37 1.39
CA TRP A 69 16.26 -3.21 2.78
C TRP A 69 17.40 -4.17 3.17
N SER A 70 17.40 -5.39 2.62
CA SER A 70 18.52 -6.32 2.74
C SER A 70 19.82 -5.77 2.14
N LEU A 71 19.77 -5.16 0.95
CA LEU A 71 20.93 -4.51 0.31
C LEU A 71 21.44 -3.30 1.11
N GLU A 72 20.55 -2.65 1.86
CA GLU A 72 20.86 -1.54 2.78
C GLU A 72 21.34 -2.00 4.17
N LYS A 73 21.77 -3.28 4.29
CA LYS A 73 22.25 -3.89 5.53
C LYS A 73 21.25 -3.82 6.69
N TRP A 74 19.95 -3.87 6.36
CA TRP A 74 18.87 -3.90 7.35
C TRP A 74 18.79 -2.64 8.24
N SER A 75 19.27 -1.50 7.74
CA SER A 75 19.18 -0.22 8.48
C SER A 75 17.73 0.23 8.65
N LEU A 76 17.33 0.54 9.88
CA LEU A 76 15.95 0.94 10.22
C LEU A 76 15.61 2.36 9.73
N GLY A 77 16.62 3.19 9.43
CA GLY A 77 16.41 4.59 9.02
C GLY A 77 16.08 4.76 7.53
N THR A 78 15.94 3.68 6.76
CA THR A 78 15.82 3.76 5.31
C THR A 78 14.37 3.87 4.86
N LYS A 79 14.19 4.48 3.68
CA LYS A 79 12.87 4.60 3.04
C LYS A 79 12.25 3.23 2.75
N SER A 80 13.07 2.21 2.49
CA SER A 80 12.60 0.84 2.28
C SER A 80 12.02 0.23 3.55
N PHE A 81 12.66 0.43 4.71
CA PHE A 81 12.09 0.00 5.99
C PHE A 81 10.75 0.69 6.28
N LEU A 82 10.69 2.00 6.09
CA LEU A 82 9.45 2.78 6.29
C LEU A 82 8.32 2.32 5.35
N SER A 83 8.65 1.98 4.11
CA SER A 83 7.70 1.41 3.14
C SER A 83 7.19 0.04 3.59
N ILE A 84 8.07 -0.83 4.10
CA ILE A 84 7.69 -2.13 4.67
C ILE A 84 6.73 -1.96 5.84
N LEU A 85 7.01 -1.01 6.76
CA LEU A 85 6.12 -0.74 7.89
C LEU A 85 4.71 -0.35 7.45
N PHE A 86 4.58 0.53 6.44
CA PHE A 86 3.26 0.88 5.91
C PHE A 86 2.56 -0.32 5.28
N LEU A 87 3.27 -1.12 4.47
CA LEU A 87 2.68 -2.28 3.81
C LEU A 87 2.25 -3.37 4.82
N ILE A 88 3.05 -3.63 5.86
CA ILE A 88 2.69 -4.55 6.95
C ILE A 88 1.48 -4.01 7.71
N SER A 89 1.42 -2.71 7.98
CA SER A 89 0.28 -2.08 8.63
C SER A 89 -0.99 -2.24 7.79
N SER A 90 -0.92 -2.05 6.47
CA SER A 90 -2.03 -2.30 5.55
C SER A 90 -2.53 -3.73 5.60
N ILE A 91 -1.61 -4.71 5.53
CA ILE A 91 -1.96 -6.14 5.59
C ILE A 91 -2.60 -6.46 6.94
N THR A 92 -2.04 -5.94 8.02
CA THR A 92 -2.58 -6.14 9.38
C THR A 92 -4.00 -5.60 9.45
N LEU A 93 -4.22 -4.36 9.00
CA LEU A 93 -5.53 -3.71 8.98
C LEU A 93 -6.57 -4.53 8.19
N MET A 94 -6.19 -5.05 7.02
CA MET A 94 -7.05 -5.95 6.24
C MET A 94 -7.38 -7.25 6.99
N VAL A 95 -6.38 -7.93 7.57
CA VAL A 95 -6.59 -9.17 8.32
C VAL A 95 -7.52 -8.94 9.50
N PHE A 96 -7.34 -7.83 10.22
CA PHE A 96 -8.26 -7.44 11.29
C PHE A 96 -9.67 -7.21 10.77
N ALA A 97 -9.85 -6.43 9.70
CA ALA A 97 -11.18 -6.21 9.13
C ALA A 97 -11.88 -7.53 8.75
N THR A 98 -11.15 -8.47 8.14
CA THR A 98 -11.68 -9.80 7.81
C THR A 98 -12.04 -10.64 9.05
N ILE A 99 -11.22 -10.64 10.09
CA ILE A 99 -11.49 -11.44 11.30
C ILE A 99 -12.71 -10.92 12.06
N TYR A 100 -12.90 -9.61 12.08
CA TYR A 100 -14.00 -8.97 12.80
C TYR A 100 -15.27 -8.81 11.96
N ASP A 101 -15.29 -9.36 10.73
CA ASP A 101 -16.36 -9.16 9.73
C ASP A 101 -16.77 -7.68 9.61
N ILE A 102 -15.75 -6.81 9.63
CA ILE A 102 -15.90 -5.35 9.51
C ILE A 102 -15.80 -4.95 8.05
#